data_AF-A0A8K0PA90-F1
#
_entry.id   AF-A0A8K0PA90-F1
#
_cell.length_a   1.000
_cell.length_b   1.000
_cell.length_c   1.000
_cell.angle_alpha   90.00
_cell.angle_beta   90.00
_cell.angle_gamma   90.00
#
_symmetry.space_group_name_H-M   'P 1'
#
loop_
_entity.id
_entity.type
_entity.pdbx_description
1 polymer ?
#
loop_
_entity_poly.entity_id
_entity_poly.type
_entity_poly.pdbx_seq_one_letter_code
_entity_poly.pdbx_strand_id
1 'polypeptide(L)'
;MSMNWRQYMEAAGIKSAGSGEASSKKKKPDAVQRRFQMKLKQDKVSFTVSYESVVERSVTRVVGLDCEMVGVQDGKESILARVSVVNSYGYCLYDTFVKPTEDVVDYRTSVSGVRPKDMERGVEFAAAQKAVAELLKGRILVGHAVRNDLRVLYLSHPKKRIRDTSK
;
A
#
# COMPACT_ATOMS: atom_id res chain seq x y z
N MET A 1 -26.27 5.36 2.88
CA MET A 1 -25.66 5.99 4.07
C MET A 1 -24.44 5.16 4.45
N SER A 2 -23.21 5.67 4.28
CA SER A 2 -21.99 4.91 4.55
C SER A 2 -21.69 4.88 6.04
N MET A 3 -21.43 3.69 6.60
CA MET A 3 -21.02 3.55 8.00
C MET A 3 -19.68 4.25 8.28
N ASN A 4 -19.59 4.92 9.42
CA ASN A 4 -18.36 5.57 9.85
C ASN A 4 -17.46 4.60 10.64
N TRP A 5 -16.19 4.95 10.73
CA TRP A 5 -15.12 4.14 11.33
C TRP A 5 -15.39 3.67 12.76
N ARG A 6 -16.13 4.44 13.57
CA ARG A 6 -16.46 4.03 14.95
C ARG A 6 -17.46 2.88 14.99
N GLN A 7 -18.45 2.91 14.09
CA GLN A 7 -19.48 1.89 13.99
C GLN A 7 -18.91 0.53 13.56
N TYR A 8 -17.86 0.53 12.71
CA TYR A 8 -17.16 -0.69 12.31
C TYR A 8 -16.38 -1.33 13.47
N MET A 9 -15.75 -0.52 14.32
CA MET A 9 -14.95 -0.99 15.47
C MET A 9 -15.84 -1.61 16.57
N GLU A 10 -17.04 -1.06 16.76
CA GLU A 10 -18.02 -1.56 17.72
C GLU A 10 -18.63 -2.89 17.27
N ALA A 11 -18.96 -3.02 15.98
CA ALA A 11 -19.41 -4.28 15.38
C ALA A 11 -18.35 -5.39 15.41
N ALA A 12 -17.06 -5.04 15.45
CA ALA A 12 -15.94 -5.98 15.50
C ALA A 12 -15.47 -6.34 16.93
N GLY A 13 -16.08 -5.76 17.98
CA GLY A 13 -15.76 -6.10 19.38
C GLY A 13 -14.37 -5.65 19.87
N ILE A 14 -13.74 -4.66 19.23
CA ILE A 14 -12.37 -4.23 19.53
C ILE A 14 -12.39 -2.98 20.44
N LYS A 15 -11.91 -3.11 21.68
CA LYS A 15 -11.81 -1.98 22.64
C LYS A 15 -10.56 -1.12 22.37
N SER A 16 -10.71 0.20 22.39
CA SER A 16 -9.61 1.17 22.28
C SER A 16 -8.86 1.34 23.60
N ALA A 17 -7.53 1.26 23.58
CA ALA A 17 -6.68 1.65 24.71
C ALA A 17 -6.37 3.15 24.67
N GLY A 18 -6.60 3.83 25.80
CA GLY A 18 -6.29 5.23 26.03
C GLY A 18 -4.86 5.50 26.53
N SER A 19 -4.57 6.80 26.61
CA SER A 19 -3.30 7.54 26.74
C SER A 19 -2.40 7.28 27.96
N GLY A 20 -1.10 7.58 27.81
CA GLY A 20 -0.18 7.89 28.91
C GLY A 20 1.18 8.43 28.42
N GLU A 21 1.52 9.67 28.79
CA GLU A 21 2.84 10.29 28.62
C GLU A 21 3.87 9.74 29.62
N ALA A 22 5.13 9.62 29.20
CA ALA A 22 6.28 9.70 30.10
C ALA A 22 7.54 10.15 29.33
N SER A 23 8.08 11.30 29.71
CA SER A 23 9.39 11.82 29.32
C SER A 23 10.51 11.07 30.03
N SER A 24 11.54 10.60 29.32
CA SER A 24 12.87 10.43 29.89
C SER A 24 13.97 10.32 28.83
N LYS A 25 14.95 11.22 28.91
CA LYS A 25 16.17 11.26 28.10
C LYS A 25 17.01 10.00 28.36
N LYS A 26 17.32 9.19 27.34
CA LYS A 26 18.40 8.18 27.41
C LYS A 26 19.23 8.12 26.13
N LYS A 27 20.55 8.00 26.36
CA LYS A 27 21.70 8.12 25.47
C LYS A 27 21.65 7.18 24.26
N LYS A 28 22.29 7.60 23.15
CA LYS A 28 22.54 6.79 21.95
C LYS A 28 23.29 5.50 22.34
N PRO A 29 22.81 4.30 22.01
CA PRO A 29 23.63 3.11 22.13
C PRO A 29 24.50 2.97 20.88
N ASP A 30 25.79 2.78 21.12
CA ASP A 30 26.79 2.42 20.13
C ASP A 30 26.43 1.12 19.40
N ALA A 31 26.93 1.00 18.18
CA ALA A 31 26.75 -0.12 17.27
C ALA A 31 27.20 -1.44 17.90
N VAL A 32 26.29 -2.14 18.58
CA VAL A 32 26.47 -3.51 19.01
C VAL A 32 25.78 -4.42 18.01
N GLN A 33 26.60 -5.08 17.19
CA GLN A 33 26.25 -6.20 16.32
C GLN A 33 25.47 -7.27 17.09
N ARG A 34 24.14 -7.15 17.17
CA ARG A 34 23.28 -8.22 17.68
C ARG A 34 22.85 -9.08 16.50
N ARG A 35 23.59 -10.15 16.26
CA ARG A 35 23.23 -11.24 15.33
C ARG A 35 21.91 -11.87 15.80
N PHE A 36 20.80 -11.49 15.18
CA PHE A 36 19.53 -12.15 15.42
C PHE A 36 19.41 -13.34 14.45
N GLN A 37 19.69 -14.55 14.95
CA GLN A 37 19.46 -15.79 14.20
C GLN A 37 18.01 -16.25 14.41
N MET A 38 17.15 -16.04 13.42
CA MET A 38 15.89 -16.79 13.36
C MET A 38 16.16 -18.15 12.70
N LYS A 39 16.04 -19.24 13.46
CA LYS A 39 16.04 -20.61 12.94
C LYS A 39 14.59 -21.05 12.74
N LEU A 40 14.09 -21.00 11.52
CA LEU A 40 12.88 -21.74 11.13
C LEU A 40 13.32 -23.12 10.62
N LYS A 41 12.81 -24.19 11.23
CA LYS A 41 13.07 -25.57 10.82
C LYS A 41 12.04 -25.99 9.77
N GLN A 42 12.39 -25.92 8.50
CA GLN A 42 11.99 -26.91 7.50
C GLN A 42 12.95 -26.84 6.30
N ASP A 43 13.62 -27.96 6.04
CA ASP A 43 14.43 -28.36 4.88
C ASP A 43 15.53 -27.43 4.32
N LYS A 44 16.74 -28.01 4.24
CA LYS A 44 18.09 -27.41 4.11
C LYS A 44 18.28 -26.38 2.97
N VAL A 45 18.05 -25.10 3.27
CA VAL A 45 18.80 -23.96 2.68
C VAL A 45 19.07 -22.94 3.79
N SER A 46 20.33 -22.71 4.17
CA SER A 46 20.68 -21.68 5.16
C SER A 46 20.85 -20.32 4.48
N PHE A 47 19.83 -19.46 4.57
CA PHE A 47 19.90 -18.11 4.04
C PHE A 47 20.27 -17.12 5.15
N THR A 48 21.41 -16.43 5.01
CA THR A 48 21.77 -15.32 5.89
C THR A 48 21.18 -14.03 5.32
N VAL A 49 20.05 -13.57 5.86
CA VAL A 49 19.52 -12.23 5.55
C VAL A 49 20.28 -11.21 6.40
N SER A 50 20.84 -10.17 5.79
CA SER A 50 21.38 -9.04 6.56
C SER A 50 20.23 -8.24 7.19
N TYR A 51 20.43 -7.75 8.41
CA TYR A 51 19.44 -6.90 9.08
C TYR A 51 19.05 -5.68 8.22
N GLU A 52 20.05 -5.08 7.56
CA GLU A 52 19.84 -3.97 6.61
C GLU A 52 18.81 -4.32 5.53
N SER A 53 18.94 -5.52 4.94
CA SER A 53 18.03 -5.98 3.89
C SER A 53 16.61 -6.30 4.40
N VAL A 54 16.45 -6.55 5.70
CA VAL A 54 15.12 -6.64 6.33
C VAL A 54 14.54 -5.24 6.54
N VAL A 55 15.34 -4.29 7.00
CA VAL A 55 14.93 -2.90 7.21
C VAL A 55 14.52 -2.23 5.89
N GLU A 56 15.28 -2.44 4.82
CA GLU A 56 14.96 -1.91 3.49
C GLU A 56 13.64 -2.43 2.92
N ARG A 57 13.20 -3.62 3.36
CA ARG A 57 11.92 -4.22 2.95
C ARG A 57 10.75 -3.86 3.86
N SER A 58 11.03 -3.20 4.98
CA SER A 58 10.00 -2.85 5.95
C SER A 58 9.12 -1.69 5.46
N VAL A 59 7.90 -1.60 5.99
CA VAL A 59 7.02 -0.48 5.68
C VAL A 59 7.52 0.77 6.40
N THR A 60 7.70 1.85 5.65
CA THR A 60 8.23 3.13 6.15
C THR A 60 7.12 4.14 6.47
N ARG A 61 7.51 5.29 7.04
CA ARG A 61 6.60 6.40 7.34
C ARG A 61 6.10 7.12 6.07
N VAL A 62 6.91 7.11 5.01
CA VAL A 62 6.60 7.66 3.69
C VAL A 62 6.39 6.49 2.74
N VAL A 63 5.36 6.53 1.92
CA VAL A 63 5.07 5.53 0.89
C VAL A 63 4.73 6.20 -0.43
N GLY A 64 5.19 5.61 -1.52
CA GLY A 64 4.79 5.97 -2.88
C GLY A 64 3.59 5.15 -3.32
N LEU A 65 2.67 5.75 -4.06
CA LEU A 65 1.52 5.08 -4.68
C LEU A 65 1.48 5.46 -6.16
N ASP A 66 1.21 4.45 -6.99
CA ASP A 66 0.95 4.62 -8.40
C ASP A 66 -0.06 3.56 -8.85
N CYS A 67 -1.02 3.95 -9.67
CA CYS A 67 -2.05 3.06 -10.21
C CYS A 67 -2.07 3.17 -11.73
N GLU A 68 -2.20 2.02 -12.38
CA GLU A 68 -2.56 1.96 -13.80
C GLU A 68 -4.06 1.77 -13.93
N MET A 69 -4.64 2.45 -14.92
CA MET A 69 -6.09 2.43 -15.15
C MET A 69 -6.46 2.03 -16.56
N VAL A 70 -7.64 1.44 -16.68
CA VAL A 70 -8.29 1.09 -17.95
C VAL A 70 -9.63 1.80 -18.05
N GLY A 71 -10.09 1.98 -19.30
CA GLY A 71 -11.31 2.68 -19.66
C GLY A 71 -12.55 1.79 -19.67
N VAL A 72 -13.62 2.30 -19.05
CA VAL A 72 -14.99 1.73 -19.07
C VAL A 72 -15.95 2.80 -19.59
N GLN A 73 -17.20 2.41 -19.87
CA GLN A 73 -18.27 3.32 -20.33
C GLN A 73 -17.81 4.21 -21.51
N ASP A 74 -17.65 3.60 -22.68
CA ASP A 74 -17.08 4.20 -23.89
C ASP A 74 -15.64 4.76 -23.71
N GLY A 75 -14.92 4.27 -22.68
CA GLY A 75 -13.54 4.64 -22.39
C GLY A 75 -13.39 5.96 -21.64
N LYS A 76 -14.49 6.62 -21.24
CA LYS A 76 -14.49 7.92 -20.56
C LYS A 76 -14.19 7.80 -19.08
N GLU A 77 -14.73 6.78 -18.44
CA GLU A 77 -14.47 6.50 -17.02
C GLU A 77 -13.25 5.59 -16.88
N SER A 78 -12.57 5.68 -15.74
CA SER A 78 -11.35 4.91 -15.49
C SER A 78 -11.52 4.06 -14.25
N ILE A 79 -11.22 2.77 -14.36
CA ILE A 79 -11.19 1.84 -13.23
C ILE A 79 -9.76 1.33 -13.01
N LEU A 80 -9.50 0.83 -11.80
CA LEU A 80 -8.19 0.31 -11.42
C LEU A 80 -7.85 -0.96 -12.18
N ALA A 81 -6.62 -1.04 -12.73
CA ALA A 81 -6.10 -2.23 -13.36
C ALA A 81 -4.85 -2.79 -12.68
N ARG A 82 -3.97 -1.92 -12.18
CA ARG A 82 -2.80 -2.30 -11.40
C ARG A 82 -2.58 -1.26 -10.31
N VAL A 83 -2.08 -1.70 -9.16
CA VAL A 83 -1.64 -0.79 -8.10
C VAL A 83 -0.27 -1.21 -7.60
N SER A 84 0.60 -0.22 -7.43
CA SER A 84 1.93 -0.35 -6.86
C SER A 84 2.09 0.57 -5.66
N VAL A 85 2.65 0.03 -4.58
CA VAL A 85 3.02 0.77 -3.37
C VAL A 85 4.48 0.49 -3.04
N VAL A 86 5.26 1.56 -2.87
CA VAL A 86 6.68 1.47 -2.52
C VAL A 86 6.97 2.15 -1.18
N ASN A 87 8.01 1.71 -0.50
CA ASN A 87 8.52 2.38 0.70
C ASN A 87 9.53 3.49 0.33
N SER A 88 10.08 4.19 1.33
CA SER A 88 11.04 5.28 1.09
C SER A 88 12.41 4.84 0.57
N TYR A 89 12.70 3.54 0.61
CA TYR A 89 13.92 2.94 0.03
C TYR A 89 13.69 2.49 -1.42
N GLY A 90 12.48 2.67 -1.96
CA GLY A 90 12.11 2.19 -3.29
C GLY A 90 11.73 0.71 -3.34
N TYR A 91 11.69 0.03 -2.19
CA TYR A 91 11.26 -1.37 -2.16
C TYR A 91 9.75 -1.47 -2.38
N CYS A 92 9.35 -2.38 -3.28
CA CYS A 92 7.96 -2.66 -3.58
C CYS A 92 7.29 -3.43 -2.43
N LEU A 93 6.36 -2.77 -1.75
CA LEU A 93 5.58 -3.35 -0.65
C LEU A 93 4.36 -4.11 -1.17
N TYR A 94 3.79 -3.65 -2.28
CA TYR A 94 2.61 -4.24 -2.89
C TYR A 94 2.60 -3.89 -4.38
N ASP A 95 2.47 -4.89 -5.25
CA ASP A 95 2.28 -4.70 -6.68
C ASP A 95 1.39 -5.82 -7.19
N THR A 96 0.23 -5.46 -7.74
CA THR A 96 -0.73 -6.45 -8.23
C THR A 96 -1.57 -5.88 -9.35
N PHE A 97 -1.95 -6.76 -10.28
CA PHE A 97 -3.10 -6.52 -11.14
C PHE A 97 -4.40 -6.75 -10.37
N VAL A 98 -5.46 -6.09 -10.81
CA VAL A 98 -6.79 -6.11 -10.20
C VAL A 98 -7.81 -6.53 -11.25
N LYS A 99 -8.74 -7.41 -10.88
CA LYS A 99 -9.84 -7.77 -11.76
C LYS A 99 -10.76 -6.58 -11.98
N PRO A 100 -11.27 -6.39 -13.20
CA PRO A 100 -12.14 -5.26 -13.50
C PRO A 100 -13.49 -5.42 -12.79
N THR A 101 -14.04 -4.32 -12.29
CA THR A 101 -15.38 -4.27 -11.68
C THR A 101 -16.49 -4.03 -12.71
N GLU A 102 -16.12 -3.61 -13.91
CA GLU A 102 -16.99 -3.26 -15.05
C GLU A 102 -16.32 -3.70 -16.36
N ASP A 103 -17.09 -3.83 -17.44
CA ASP A 103 -16.56 -4.24 -18.74
C ASP A 103 -15.58 -3.21 -19.29
N VAL A 104 -14.35 -3.66 -19.51
CA VAL A 104 -13.26 -2.84 -20.05
C VAL A 104 -13.41 -2.72 -21.55
N VAL A 105 -13.54 -1.49 -22.04
CA VAL A 105 -13.66 -1.18 -23.48
C VAL A 105 -12.38 -0.61 -24.07
N ASP A 106 -11.49 -0.06 -23.23
CA ASP A 106 -10.19 0.47 -23.64
C ASP A 106 -9.12 0.19 -22.59
N TYR A 107 -8.15 -0.67 -22.92
CA TYR A 107 -7.06 -1.01 -21.99
C TYR A 107 -5.98 0.06 -21.89
N ARG A 108 -5.95 1.02 -22.83
CA ARG A 108 -4.94 2.09 -22.88
C ARG A 108 -3.51 1.55 -22.83
N THR A 109 -3.27 0.36 -23.40
CA THR A 109 -2.04 -0.42 -23.23
C THR A 109 -0.77 0.36 -23.63
N SER A 110 -0.87 1.30 -24.57
CA SER A 110 0.25 2.15 -24.99
C SER A 110 0.78 3.05 -23.86
N VAL A 111 -0.07 3.42 -22.90
CA VAL A 111 0.30 4.25 -21.75
C VAL A 111 0.36 3.42 -20.46
N SER A 112 -0.61 2.52 -20.24
CA SER A 112 -0.74 1.76 -18.99
C SER A 112 0.12 0.49 -18.95
N GLY A 113 0.52 -0.02 -20.12
CA GLY A 113 1.14 -1.34 -20.25
C GLY A 113 0.23 -2.53 -19.93
N VAL A 114 -1.02 -2.30 -19.49
CA VAL A 114 -1.96 -3.34 -19.08
C VAL A 114 -2.55 -4.06 -20.28
N ARG A 115 -2.61 -5.40 -20.20
CA ARG A 115 -3.28 -6.26 -21.19
C ARG A 115 -4.44 -7.03 -20.55
N PRO A 116 -5.45 -7.48 -21.33
CA PRO A 116 -6.57 -8.26 -20.80
C PRO A 116 -6.16 -9.44 -19.90
N LYS A 117 -5.20 -10.23 -20.38
CA LYS A 117 -4.64 -11.40 -19.68
C LYS A 117 -3.97 -11.11 -18.33
N ASP A 118 -3.59 -9.86 -18.08
CA ASP A 118 -2.95 -9.46 -16.83
C ASP A 118 -4.01 -9.28 -15.73
N MET A 119 -5.17 -8.73 -16.11
CA MET A 119 -6.30 -8.50 -15.21
C MET A 119 -7.10 -9.76 -14.91
N GLU A 120 -7.15 -10.73 -15.83
CA GLU A 120 -7.80 -12.04 -15.62
C GLU A 120 -7.26 -12.77 -14.38
N ARG A 121 -5.96 -12.64 -14.13
CA ARG A 121 -5.25 -13.24 -12.99
C ARG A 121 -5.07 -12.28 -11.81
N GLY A 122 -5.68 -11.09 -11.90
CA GLY A 122 -5.63 -10.09 -10.85
C GLY A 122 -6.36 -10.53 -9.58
N VAL A 123 -6.12 -9.80 -8.50
CA VAL A 123 -6.88 -9.96 -7.25
C VAL A 123 -8.24 -9.25 -7.37
N GLU A 124 -9.19 -9.63 -6.51
CA GLU A 124 -10.45 -8.89 -6.38
C GLU A 124 -10.21 -7.45 -5.92
N PHE A 125 -10.97 -6.50 -6.47
CA PHE A 125 -10.82 -5.07 -6.15
C PHE A 125 -10.85 -4.80 -4.64
N ALA A 126 -11.78 -5.42 -3.91
CA ALA A 126 -11.91 -5.25 -2.46
C ALA A 126 -10.65 -5.70 -1.70
N ALA A 127 -9.95 -6.73 -2.18
CA ALA A 127 -8.71 -7.20 -1.56
C ALA A 127 -7.57 -6.21 -1.78
N ALA A 128 -7.41 -5.71 -3.02
CA ALA A 128 -6.43 -4.67 -3.34
C ALA A 128 -6.69 -3.38 -2.54
N GLN A 129 -7.93 -2.90 -2.55
CA GLN A 129 -8.33 -1.70 -1.82
C GLN A 129 -8.01 -1.81 -0.33
N LYS A 130 -8.34 -2.94 0.31
CA LYS A 130 -8.04 -3.17 1.73
C LYS A 130 -6.54 -3.18 2.01
N ALA A 131 -5.76 -3.87 1.18
CA ALA A 131 -4.30 -3.93 1.34
C ALA A 131 -3.67 -2.54 1.23
N VAL A 132 -4.06 -1.78 0.20
CA VAL A 132 -3.59 -0.41 -0.02
C VAL A 132 -4.00 0.50 1.13
N ALA A 133 -5.26 0.43 1.60
CA ALA A 133 -5.74 1.25 2.71
C ALA A 133 -4.90 1.05 3.99
N GLU A 134 -4.56 -0.20 4.33
CA GLU A 134 -3.71 -0.49 5.49
C GLU A 134 -2.25 -0.01 5.29
N LEU A 135 -1.72 -0.13 4.07
CA LEU A 135 -0.39 0.40 3.74
C LEU A 135 -0.34 1.93 3.78
N LEU A 136 -1.42 2.64 3.44
CA LEU A 136 -1.48 4.11 3.49
C LEU A 136 -1.76 4.66 4.90
N LYS A 137 -2.36 3.85 5.77
CA LYS A 137 -2.84 4.27 7.09
C LYS A 137 -1.72 4.92 7.91
N GLY A 138 -1.98 6.13 8.40
CA GLY A 138 -1.06 6.84 9.28
C GLY A 138 0.23 7.36 8.63
N ARG A 139 0.41 7.22 7.31
CA ARG A 139 1.66 7.55 6.60
C ARG A 139 1.57 8.83 5.79
N ILE A 140 2.72 9.25 5.24
CA ILE A 140 2.84 10.30 4.23
C ILE A 140 2.78 9.62 2.87
N LEU A 141 1.87 10.09 2.02
CA LEU A 141 1.66 9.58 0.67
C LEU A 141 2.38 10.47 -0.35
N VAL A 142 3.17 9.87 -1.21
CA VAL A 142 3.89 10.52 -2.32
C VAL A 142 3.42 9.92 -3.64
N GLY A 143 3.35 10.73 -4.69
CA GLY A 143 3.08 10.25 -6.05
C GLY A 143 2.91 11.40 -7.02
N HIS A 144 2.38 11.12 -8.22
CA HIS A 144 2.14 12.12 -9.26
C HIS A 144 0.64 12.17 -9.59
N ALA A 145 0.01 13.33 -9.43
CA ALA A 145 -1.43 13.50 -9.61
C ALA A 145 -2.28 12.51 -8.78
N VAL A 146 -1.84 12.26 -7.53
CA VAL A 146 -2.31 11.22 -6.58
C VAL A 146 -3.82 11.17 -6.37
N ARG A 147 -4.51 12.28 -6.66
CA ARG A 147 -5.97 12.35 -6.63
C ARG A 147 -6.61 11.34 -7.58
N ASN A 148 -5.99 11.04 -8.71
CA ASN A 148 -6.50 10.08 -9.69
C ASN A 148 -6.46 8.65 -9.14
N ASP A 149 -5.34 8.26 -8.53
CA ASP A 149 -5.14 6.96 -7.88
C ASP A 149 -6.14 6.75 -6.74
N LEU A 150 -6.23 7.72 -5.83
CA LEU A 150 -7.14 7.66 -4.70
C LEU A 150 -8.60 7.56 -5.14
N ARG A 151 -8.97 8.22 -6.24
CA ARG A 151 -10.33 8.17 -6.80
C ARG A 151 -10.68 6.77 -7.28
N VAL A 152 -9.82 6.12 -8.08
CA VAL A 152 -10.11 4.77 -8.61
C VAL A 152 -10.01 3.68 -7.53
N LEU A 153 -9.27 3.95 -6.45
CA LEU A 153 -9.27 3.11 -5.25
C LEU A 153 -10.46 3.37 -4.33
N TYR A 154 -11.29 4.39 -4.58
CA TYR A 154 -12.32 4.90 -3.65
C TYR A 154 -11.77 5.17 -2.23
N LEU A 155 -10.54 5.67 -2.13
CA LEU A 155 -9.88 6.01 -0.88
C LEU A 155 -9.75 7.52 -0.72
N SER A 156 -9.59 7.96 0.52
CA SER A 156 -9.21 9.33 0.85
C SER A 156 -7.94 9.32 1.71
N HIS A 157 -7.15 10.39 1.60
CA HIS A 157 -5.95 10.56 2.40
C HIS A 157 -5.88 12.00 2.94
N PRO A 158 -5.44 12.22 4.19
CA PRO A 158 -5.36 13.57 4.76
C PRO A 158 -4.49 14.49 3.90
N LYS A 159 -5.04 15.62 3.44
CA LYS A 159 -4.34 16.57 2.54
C LYS A 159 -2.97 16.99 3.07
N LYS A 160 -2.82 17.20 4.39
CA LYS A 160 -1.54 17.58 5.03
C LYS A 160 -0.44 16.52 4.88
N ARG A 161 -0.81 15.28 4.58
CA ARG A 161 0.08 14.12 4.44
C ARG A 161 0.30 13.67 2.99
N ILE A 162 -0.22 14.42 2.01
CA ILE A 162 0.06 14.17 0.58
C ILE A 162 1.25 15.03 0.14
N ARG A 163 2.15 14.45 -0.64
CA ARG A 163 3.22 15.11 -1.39
C ARG A 163 3.03 14.75 -2.85
N ASP A 164 2.30 15.60 -3.55
CA ASP A 164 1.96 15.41 -4.96
C ASP A 164 3.01 16.12 -5.81
N THR A 165 3.62 15.41 -6.75
CA THR A 165 4.70 15.91 -7.60
C THR A 165 4.20 16.62 -8.86
N SER A 166 2.89 16.59 -9.15
CA SER A 166 2.31 17.27 -10.31
C SER A 166 1.97 18.76 -10.04
N LYS A 167 2.44 19.32 -8.93
CA LYS A 167 2.09 20.66 -8.44
C LYS A 167 3.31 21.52 -8.22
#